data_AF-A0A925EVG2-F1
#
_entry.id   AF-A0A925EVG2-F1
#
_cell.length_a   1.000
_cell.length_b   1.000
_cell.length_c   1.000
_cell.angle_alpha   90.00
_cell.angle_beta   90.00
_cell.angle_gamma   90.00
#
_symmetry.space_group_name_H-M   'P 1'
#
loop_
_entity.id
_entity.type
_entity.pdbx_description
1 polymer ?
#
loop_
_entity_poly.entity_id
_entity_poly.type
_entity_poly.pdbx_seq_one_letter_code
_entity_poly.pdbx_strand_id
1 'polypeptide(L)'
;MKNTLIICLLLVLSSCQPKELPTIFEFSDGYALVKLSHQSTKGEMESMFGKLDSLGYTCDYLQSEFFKDGKLRRLRLTVVCPDGKGGFTSPDLAKLQFRYYGFQYQKTGSPIFKIGAL
;
A
#
# COMPACT_ATOMS: atom_id res chain seq x y z
N MET A 1 34.93 -8.36 32.24
CA MET A 1 34.30 -7.21 31.54
C MET A 1 34.32 -7.35 30.00
N LYS A 2 34.23 -8.57 29.44
CA LYS A 2 34.32 -8.80 27.98
C LYS A 2 32.95 -9.12 27.34
N ASN A 3 31.97 -9.58 28.13
CA ASN A 3 30.66 -10.00 27.65
C ASN A 3 29.61 -8.87 27.59
N THR A 4 29.84 -7.74 28.25
CA THR A 4 28.88 -6.62 28.31
C THR A 4 28.78 -5.86 26.98
N LEU A 5 29.86 -5.84 26.18
CA LEU A 5 29.89 -5.15 24.89
C LEU A 5 29.03 -5.83 23.81
N ILE A 6 28.89 -7.16 23.89
CA ILE A 6 28.14 -7.97 22.91
C ILE A 6 26.63 -7.74 23.07
N ILE A 7 26.15 -7.54 24.30
CA ILE A 7 24.73 -7.32 24.59
C ILE A 7 24.25 -5.97 24.05
N CYS A 8 25.05 -4.91 24.17
CA CYS A 8 24.70 -3.61 23.59
C CYS A 8 24.71 -3.64 22.06
N LEU A 9 25.59 -4.42 21.42
CA LEU A 9 25.65 -4.53 19.96
C LEU A 9 24.43 -5.28 19.38
N LEU A 10 23.92 -6.28 20.09
CA LEU A 10 22.72 -7.02 19.69
C LEU A 10 21.42 -6.19 19.79
N LEU A 11 21.37 -5.21 20.69
CA LEU A 11 20.20 -4.32 20.85
C LEU A 11 20.08 -3.23 19.77
N VAL A 12 21.18 -2.88 19.09
CA VAL A 12 21.15 -1.89 18.00
C VAL A 12 20.66 -2.51 16.69
N LEU A 13 20.97 -3.80 16.46
CA LEU A 13 20.63 -4.53 15.23
C LEU A 13 19.14 -4.91 15.10
N SER A 14 18.37 -4.95 16.19
CA SER A 14 16.94 -5.27 16.16
C SER A 14 16.05 -4.13 15.65
N SER A 15 16.59 -2.90 15.55
CA SER A 15 15.85 -1.72 15.06
C SER A 15 15.70 -1.63 13.53
N CYS A 16 16.36 -2.53 12.77
CA CYS A 16 16.32 -2.55 11.30
C CYS A 16 15.43 -3.66 10.73
N GLN A 17 14.47 -4.18 11.50
CA GLN A 17 13.50 -5.12 10.93
C GLN A 17 12.47 -4.35 10.07
N PRO A 18 12.17 -4.83 8.85
CA PRO A 18 11.09 -4.29 8.04
C PRO A 18 9.80 -4.25 8.86
N LYS A 19 9.04 -3.16 8.74
CA LYS A 19 7.80 -3.02 9.50
C LYS A 19 6.76 -4.00 8.95
N GLU A 20 6.14 -4.78 9.82
CA GLU A 20 4.97 -5.57 9.47
C GLU A 20 3.85 -4.61 9.04
N LEU A 21 3.45 -4.69 7.77
CA LEU A 21 2.53 -3.77 7.11
C LEU A 21 1.51 -4.58 6.30
N PRO A 22 0.48 -5.16 6.94
CA PRO A 22 -0.52 -5.94 6.21
C PRO A 22 -1.27 -5.06 5.22
N THR A 23 -1.82 -5.67 4.18
CA THR A 23 -2.65 -4.95 3.23
C THR A 23 -3.98 -4.53 3.88
N ILE A 24 -4.37 -3.26 3.75
CA ILE A 24 -5.61 -2.73 4.35
C ILE A 24 -6.55 -2.27 3.25
N PHE A 25 -7.79 -2.74 3.33
CA PHE A 25 -8.86 -2.41 2.39
C PHE A 25 -10.16 -2.18 3.14
N GLU A 26 -10.74 -1.01 2.96
CA GLU A 26 -12.04 -0.65 3.55
C GLU A 26 -12.89 0.03 2.49
N PHE A 27 -14.09 -0.48 2.25
CA PHE A 27 -15.02 0.07 1.26
C PHE A 27 -16.42 0.13 1.84
N SER A 28 -17.10 1.24 1.63
CA SER A 28 -18.53 1.42 1.90
C SER A 28 -19.11 2.41 0.90
N ASP A 29 -20.41 2.66 0.94
CA ASP A 29 -21.02 3.59 -0.02
C ASP A 29 -20.41 4.99 0.11
N GLY A 30 -19.83 5.49 -0.99
CA GLY A 30 -19.13 6.76 -1.03
C GLY A 30 -17.79 6.79 -0.28
N TYR A 31 -17.20 5.65 0.11
CA TYR A 31 -15.89 5.60 0.77
C TYR A 31 -15.04 4.43 0.27
N ALA A 32 -13.74 4.70 0.06
CA ALA A 32 -12.75 3.68 -0.23
C ALA A 32 -11.41 4.05 0.39
N LEU A 33 -10.79 3.10 1.09
CA LEU A 33 -9.42 3.20 1.58
C LEU A 33 -8.65 1.97 1.17
N VAL A 34 -7.54 2.20 0.47
CA VAL A 34 -6.62 1.18 0.00
C VAL A 34 -5.23 1.53 0.48
N LYS A 35 -4.62 0.65 1.28
CA LYS A 35 -3.24 0.76 1.72
C LYS A 35 -2.47 -0.50 1.36
N LEU A 36 -1.50 -0.33 0.48
CA LEU A 36 -0.59 -1.34 -0.04
C LEU A 36 0.80 -1.15 0.56
N SER A 37 1.53 -2.25 0.74
CA SER A 37 2.89 -2.27 1.24
C SER A 37 3.72 -3.32 0.49
N HIS A 38 4.97 -3.53 0.91
CA HIS A 38 5.81 -4.62 0.39
C HIS A 38 5.24 -6.03 0.69
N GLN A 39 4.29 -6.16 1.62
CA GLN A 39 3.64 -7.43 1.92
C GLN A 39 2.43 -7.70 1.04
N SER A 40 1.89 -6.67 0.38
CA SER A 40 0.73 -6.82 -0.50
C SER A 40 1.04 -7.75 -1.65
N THR A 41 0.10 -8.64 -1.96
CA THR A 41 0.26 -9.64 -3.01
C THR A 41 -0.52 -9.28 -4.26
N LYS A 42 -0.08 -9.82 -5.40
CA LYS A 42 -0.81 -9.71 -6.66
C LYS A 42 -2.26 -10.20 -6.55
N GLY A 43 -2.49 -11.34 -5.89
CA GLY A 43 -3.83 -11.90 -5.73
C GLY A 43 -4.75 -11.03 -4.86
N GLU A 44 -4.23 -10.42 -3.79
CA GLU A 44 -4.99 -9.45 -2.99
C GLU A 44 -5.38 -8.22 -3.82
N MET A 45 -4.42 -7.69 -4.60
CA MET A 45 -4.66 -6.55 -5.48
C MET A 45 -5.68 -6.87 -6.58
N GLU A 46 -5.58 -8.03 -7.23
CA GLU A 46 -6.55 -8.51 -8.23
C GLU A 46 -7.96 -8.60 -7.66
N SER A 47 -8.11 -9.27 -6.52
CA SER A 47 -9.42 -9.45 -5.85
C SER A 47 -10.03 -8.12 -5.43
N MET A 48 -9.21 -7.22 -4.88
CA MET A 48 -9.65 -5.92 -4.38
C MET A 48 -10.00 -4.95 -5.51
N PHE A 49 -9.17 -4.84 -6.55
CA PHE A 49 -9.45 -3.95 -7.67
C PHE A 49 -10.63 -4.43 -8.52
N GLY A 50 -10.87 -5.74 -8.60
CA GLY A 50 -12.10 -6.27 -9.19
C GLY A 50 -13.37 -5.82 -8.44
N LYS A 51 -13.33 -5.75 -7.11
CA LYS A 51 -14.44 -5.20 -6.31
C LYS A 51 -14.62 -3.70 -6.54
N LEU A 52 -13.53 -2.94 -6.59
CA LEU A 52 -13.56 -1.50 -6.84
C LEU A 52 -14.10 -1.15 -8.23
N ASP A 53 -13.78 -1.95 -9.25
CA ASP A 53 -14.33 -1.81 -10.60
C ASP A 53 -15.87 -1.93 -10.60
N SER A 54 -16.41 -2.89 -9.84
CA SER A 54 -17.87 -3.04 -9.66
C SER A 54 -18.55 -1.85 -8.97
N LEU A 55 -17.78 -1.00 -8.27
CA LEU A 55 -18.23 0.22 -7.61
C LEU A 55 -17.96 1.49 -8.45
N GLY A 56 -17.50 1.33 -9.70
CA GLY A 56 -17.23 2.43 -10.63
C GLY A 56 -15.87 3.10 -10.47
N TYR A 57 -14.93 2.49 -9.75
CA TYR A 57 -13.54 2.96 -9.69
C TYR A 57 -12.73 2.30 -10.80
N THR A 58 -11.93 3.06 -11.54
CA THR A 58 -10.93 2.50 -12.45
C THR A 58 -9.58 2.46 -11.72
N CYS A 59 -9.00 1.26 -11.56
CA CYS A 59 -7.69 1.06 -10.94
C CYS A 59 -6.77 0.31 -11.89
N ASP A 60 -5.67 0.94 -12.32
CA ASP A 60 -4.64 0.30 -13.13
C ASP A 60 -3.37 0.11 -12.31
N TYR A 61 -2.94 -1.15 -12.20
CA TYR A 61 -1.69 -1.54 -11.57
C TYR A 61 -0.83 -2.45 -12.46
N LEU A 62 -1.12 -2.55 -13.76
CA LEU A 62 -0.48 -3.51 -14.68
C LEU A 62 1.02 -3.29 -14.84
N GLN A 63 1.50 -2.07 -14.59
CA GLN A 63 2.92 -1.75 -14.60
C GLN A 63 3.62 -1.99 -13.25
N SER A 64 2.91 -2.52 -12.24
CA SER A 64 3.51 -2.92 -10.97
C SER A 64 4.38 -4.17 -11.15
N GLU A 65 5.43 -4.26 -10.35
CA GLU A 65 6.35 -5.39 -10.37
C GLU A 65 6.21 -6.16 -9.07
N PHE A 66 6.23 -7.49 -9.20
CA PHE A 66 6.07 -8.42 -8.08
C PHE A 66 7.30 -9.33 -7.98
N PHE A 67 7.57 -9.80 -6.78
CA PHE A 67 8.53 -10.87 -6.53
C PHE A 67 7.97 -12.23 -6.98
N LYS A 68 8.84 -13.25 -6.97
CA LYS A 68 8.45 -14.63 -7.34
C LYS A 68 7.41 -15.23 -6.38
N ASP A 69 7.36 -14.78 -5.14
CA ASP A 69 6.34 -15.17 -4.14
C ASP A 69 5.02 -14.39 -4.28
N GLY A 70 4.91 -13.52 -5.28
CA GLY A 70 3.73 -12.73 -5.56
C GLY A 70 3.63 -11.43 -4.76
N LYS A 71 4.58 -11.12 -3.87
CA LYS A 71 4.60 -9.87 -3.09
C LYS A 71 5.04 -8.67 -3.93
N LEU A 72 4.58 -7.48 -3.55
CA LEU A 72 4.83 -6.25 -4.28
C LEU A 72 6.29 -5.79 -4.15
N ARG A 73 6.97 -5.66 -5.29
CA ARG A 73 8.33 -5.12 -5.39
C ARG A 73 8.34 -3.63 -5.76
N ARG A 74 7.47 -3.24 -6.68
CA ARG A 74 7.28 -1.85 -7.10
C ARG A 74 5.81 -1.66 -7.41
N LEU A 75 5.20 -0.64 -6.83
CA LEU A 75 3.84 -0.26 -7.17
C LEU A 75 3.90 0.74 -8.33
N ARG A 76 2.99 0.59 -9.28
CA ARG A 76 2.56 1.66 -10.18
C ARG A 76 1.04 1.61 -10.16
N LEU A 77 0.41 2.62 -9.59
CA LEU A 77 -1.03 2.63 -9.36
C LEU A 77 -1.62 3.93 -9.90
N THR A 78 -2.53 3.81 -10.85
CA THR A 78 -3.41 4.88 -11.32
C THR A 78 -4.82 4.60 -10.82
N VAL A 79 -5.50 5.62 -10.29
CA VAL A 79 -6.88 5.51 -9.79
C VAL A 79 -7.71 6.62 -10.38
N VAL A 80 -8.93 6.28 -10.82
CA VAL A 80 -10.00 7.22 -11.15
C VAL A 80 -11.24 6.80 -10.36
N CYS A 81 -11.75 7.70 -9.53
CA CYS A 81 -12.95 7.54 -8.72
C CYS A 81 -14.23 7.77 -9.55
N PRO A 82 -15.40 7.31 -9.06
CA PRO A 82 -16.67 7.48 -9.79
C PRO A 82 -17.05 8.93 -10.08
N ASP A 83 -16.54 9.90 -9.31
CA ASP A 83 -16.77 11.34 -9.52
C ASP A 83 -15.71 12.00 -10.45
N GLY A 84 -14.86 11.19 -11.08
CA GLY A 84 -13.81 11.65 -12.01
C GLY A 84 -12.53 12.12 -11.35
N LYS A 85 -12.46 12.21 -10.01
CA LYS A 85 -11.19 12.50 -9.33
C LYS A 85 -10.22 11.35 -9.52
N GLY A 86 -8.94 11.63 -9.67
CA GLY A 86 -7.96 10.58 -9.87
C GLY A 86 -6.54 11.05 -9.66
N GLY A 87 -5.63 10.11 -9.73
CA GLY A 87 -4.20 10.38 -9.63
C GLY A 87 -3.36 9.14 -9.77
N PHE A 88 -2.05 9.31 -9.53
CA PHE A 88 -1.05 8.27 -9.73
C PHE A 88 -0.04 8.20 -8.59
N THR A 89 0.45 7.01 -8.28
CA THR A 89 1.61 6.81 -7.41
C THR A 89 2.50 5.65 -7.87
N SER A 90 3.82 5.75 -7.60
CA SER A 90 4.80 4.74 -8.00
C SER A 90 5.94 4.55 -7.00
N PRO A 91 5.67 4.13 -5.74
CA PRO A 91 6.73 3.80 -4.80
C PRO A 91 7.52 2.56 -5.21
N ASP A 92 8.80 2.57 -4.89
CA ASP A 92 9.69 1.42 -4.97
C ASP A 92 9.66 0.61 -3.67
N LEU A 93 10.38 -0.52 -3.66
CA LEU A 93 10.50 -1.40 -2.50
C LEU A 93 10.96 -0.66 -1.24
N ALA A 94 11.97 0.22 -1.38
CA ALA A 94 12.53 0.95 -0.25
C ALA A 94 11.46 1.79 0.47
N LYS A 95 10.54 2.40 -0.28
CA LYS A 95 9.40 3.12 0.30
C LYS A 95 8.33 2.20 0.88
N LEU A 96 8.01 1.11 0.16
CA LEU A 96 6.98 0.13 0.52
C LEU A 96 7.32 -0.69 1.78
N GLN A 97 8.60 -0.77 2.16
CA GLN A 97 9.06 -1.44 3.38
C GLN A 97 8.74 -0.67 4.67
N PHE A 98 8.50 0.64 4.58
CA PHE A 98 8.35 1.50 5.75
C PHE A 98 7.00 2.23 5.82
N ARG A 99 6.29 2.35 4.69
CA ARG A 99 5.05 3.14 4.59
C ARG A 99 4.01 2.47 3.72
N TYR A 100 2.76 2.79 3.99
CA TYR A 100 1.66 2.46 3.11
C TYR A 100 1.59 3.41 1.94
N TYR A 101 1.23 2.85 0.78
CA TYR A 101 0.88 3.61 -0.40
C TYR A 101 -0.44 3.12 -0.97
N GLY A 102 -1.22 4.02 -1.52
CA GLY A 102 -2.51 3.68 -2.12
C GLY A 102 -3.37 4.92 -2.25
N PHE A 103 -4.67 4.80 -2.03
CA PHE A 103 -5.58 5.93 -2.10
C PHE A 103 -6.65 5.91 -1.01
N GLN A 104 -7.18 7.09 -0.72
CA GLN A 104 -8.37 7.29 0.09
C GLN A 104 -9.35 8.16 -0.71
N TYR A 105 -10.60 7.72 -0.77
CA TYR A 105 -11.71 8.46 -1.33
C TYR A 105 -12.86 8.54 -0.31
N GLN A 106 -13.46 9.71 -0.18
CA GLN A 106 -14.68 9.93 0.59
C GLN A 106 -15.56 10.93 -0.15
N LYS A 107 -16.82 10.59 -0.41
CA LYS A 107 -17.79 11.40 -1.14
C LYS A 107 -18.57 12.35 -0.25
N THR A 108 -18.89 11.94 0.98
CA THR A 108 -19.81 12.65 1.89
C THR A 108 -19.09 13.36 3.03
N GLY A 109 -19.70 14.45 3.53
CA GLY A 109 -19.17 15.29 4.62
C GLY A 109 -18.14 16.30 4.14
N SER A 110 -16.95 15.84 3.76
CA SER A 110 -15.88 16.65 3.17
C SER A 110 -15.19 15.81 2.10
N PRO A 111 -15.50 16.04 0.81
CA PRO A 111 -14.99 15.19 -0.25
C PRO A 111 -13.47 15.19 -0.27
N ILE A 112 -12.86 14.03 -0.05
CA ILE A 112 -11.41 13.88 0.01
C ILE A 112 -11.03 12.83 -1.02
N PHE A 113 -10.05 13.18 -1.87
CA PHE A 113 -9.30 12.21 -2.65
C PHE A 113 -7.81 12.42 -2.33
N LYS A 114 -7.14 11.35 -1.90
CA LYS A 114 -5.70 11.32 -1.66
C LYS A 114 -5.13 10.08 -2.35
N ILE A 115 -3.98 10.23 -2.98
CA ILE A 115 -3.20 9.11 -3.51
C ILE A 115 -1.72 9.33 -3.20
N GLY A 116 -0.99 8.25 -2.96
CA GLY A 116 0.42 8.31 -2.57
C GLY A 116 0.63 7.70 -1.19
N ALA A 117 1.51 8.29 -0.39
CA ALA A 117 1.78 7.83 0.97
C ALA A 117 0.58 8.15 1.88
N LEU A 118 0.13 7.16 2.66
CA LEU A 118 -1.05 7.24 3.54
C LEU A 118 -0.73 6.89 5.00
#